data_AF-A0A2E5VV42-F1
#
_entry.id   AF-A0A2E5VV42-F1
#
_cell.length_a   1.000
_cell.length_b   1.000
_cell.length_c   1.000
_cell.angle_alpha   90.00
_cell.angle_beta   90.00
_cell.angle_gamma   90.00
#
_symmetry.space_group_name_H-M   'P 1'
#
loop_
_entity.id
_entity.type
_entity.pdbx_description
1 polymer ?
#
loop_
_entity_poly.entity_id
_entity_poly.type
_entity_poly.pdbx_seq_one_letter_code
_entity_poly.pdbx_strand_id
1 'polypeptide(L)'
;ILELRKQDGTPLYNEDGSPVQVAVGADRTWTVDRRDDTFLVNTIAYACLGLVVLPVLLGGKVYNMLQLVMSAKVFIVLGFCLFIGLFFVSWQGWFDVFSGFLKIGNVPVADGQGGEKVVNAFTHFAEHGEWPVIALANIAILGAFAGYAGGGGLGNSTYSNFVRDKGWGMGSQVGAIASAVGGRNVTLSHVGKVFLINGDNLRKWNAWWKYIITDQFFIWAPGCFMGMALPALLSIEFSDNSVLFGKSLPYAQPLISADGIRHAASLGSSTRELLWTVTLFVGLMVFLPSQMAIVDDFSRRWTDIIWSASQKVRNRMRPHQASRIYYTILGCYVLWSFIAATIFLRFGNAPTLMVMVIANLNNVALGLTAFHVLWLNRNLLPEPLRPRWFHQVGISCCGVFYLGIALLVFLVKIMPLFRNEAV
;
A
#
# COMPACT_ATOMS: atom_id res chain seq x y z
N ILE A 1 22.49 -12.05 -36.07
CA ILE A 1 22.95 -11.07 -35.06
C ILE A 1 23.98 -10.19 -35.73
N LEU A 2 23.74 -8.88 -35.76
CA LEU A 2 24.59 -7.88 -36.41
C LEU A 2 25.06 -6.87 -35.37
N GLU A 3 26.33 -6.51 -35.39
CA GLU A 3 26.91 -5.45 -34.54
C GLU A 3 26.54 -4.09 -35.11
N LEU A 4 25.96 -3.21 -34.27
CA LEU A 4 25.67 -1.83 -34.69
C LEU A 4 26.95 -1.00 -34.69
N ARG A 5 27.18 -0.28 -35.79
CA ARG A 5 28.31 0.63 -35.97
C ARG A 5 27.83 2.04 -36.25
N LYS A 6 28.60 3.03 -35.79
CA LYS A 6 28.42 4.44 -36.15
C LYS A 6 28.76 4.65 -37.63
N GLN A 7 28.39 5.81 -38.18
CA GLN A 7 28.66 6.15 -39.59
C GLN A 7 30.16 6.17 -39.94
N ASP A 8 31.02 6.37 -38.94
CA ASP A 8 32.48 6.32 -39.07
C ASP A 8 33.07 4.89 -39.02
N GLY A 9 32.22 3.86 -38.93
CA GLY A 9 32.61 2.46 -38.90
C GLY A 9 33.03 1.94 -37.51
N THR A 10 32.99 2.76 -36.46
CA THR A 10 33.30 2.33 -35.09
C THR A 10 32.11 1.60 -34.43
N PRO A 11 32.34 0.56 -33.60
CA PRO A 11 31.26 -0.12 -32.89
C PRO A 11 30.53 0.81 -31.91
N LEU A 12 29.21 0.67 -31.82
CA LEU A 12 28.44 1.21 -30.70
C LEU A 12 28.66 0.31 -29.49
N TYR A 13 28.98 0.90 -28.35
CA TYR A 13 29.23 0.18 -27.12
C TYR A 13 28.13 0.45 -26.09
N ASN A 14 27.77 -0.57 -25.31
CA ASN A 14 27.00 -0.47 -24.08
C ASN A 14 27.81 0.25 -22.99
N GLU A 15 27.16 0.64 -21.89
CA GLU A 15 27.82 1.31 -20.75
C GLU A 15 28.93 0.45 -20.09
N ASP A 16 28.90 -0.86 -20.29
CA ASP A 16 29.92 -1.83 -19.83
C ASP A 16 31.08 -2.04 -20.82
N GLY A 17 31.09 -1.34 -21.96
CA GLY A 17 32.13 -1.45 -22.98
C GLY A 17 31.99 -2.63 -23.95
N SER A 18 30.84 -3.35 -23.94
CA SER A 18 30.54 -4.41 -24.92
C SER A 18 29.84 -3.87 -26.18
N PRO A 19 30.03 -4.46 -27.39
CA PRO A 19 29.38 -3.98 -28.61
C PRO A 19 27.85 -4.20 -28.60
N VAL A 20 27.08 -3.22 -29.05
CA VAL A 20 25.62 -3.32 -29.19
C VAL A 20 25.28 -4.27 -30.34
N GLN A 21 24.47 -5.29 -30.05
CA GLN A 21 24.09 -6.31 -31.02
C GLN A 21 22.59 -6.24 -31.34
N VAL A 22 22.25 -6.54 -32.59
CA VAL A 22 20.87 -6.58 -33.07
C VAL A 22 20.57 -7.94 -33.67
N ALA A 23 19.52 -8.59 -33.19
CA ALA A 23 18.98 -9.79 -33.82
C ALA A 23 17.88 -9.38 -34.81
N VAL A 24 17.91 -9.99 -36.00
CA VAL A 24 16.86 -9.81 -37.01
C VAL A 24 15.96 -11.04 -36.91
N GLY A 25 14.71 -10.83 -36.51
CA GLY A 25 13.69 -11.87 -36.53
C GLY A 25 13.31 -12.26 -37.95
N ALA A 26 12.75 -13.47 -38.14
CA ALA A 26 12.30 -13.94 -39.45
C ALA A 26 11.20 -13.06 -40.09
N ASP A 27 10.58 -12.19 -39.31
CA ASP A 27 9.54 -11.22 -39.66
C ASP A 27 10.08 -9.81 -39.95
N ARG A 28 11.41 -9.63 -40.08
CA ARG A 28 12.09 -8.33 -40.26
C ARG A 28 11.91 -7.35 -39.09
N THR A 29 11.56 -7.83 -37.89
CA THR A 29 11.65 -7.02 -36.68
C THR A 29 13.10 -6.95 -36.19
N TRP A 30 13.50 -5.77 -35.70
CA TRP A 30 14.83 -5.51 -35.16
C TRP A 30 14.73 -5.47 -33.64
N THR A 31 15.42 -6.37 -32.95
CA THR A 31 15.54 -6.32 -31.49
C THR A 31 16.95 -5.90 -31.12
N VAL A 32 17.07 -4.73 -30.49
CA VAL A 32 18.34 -4.25 -29.92
C VAL A 32 18.52 -4.94 -28.57
N ASP A 33 19.57 -5.74 -28.44
CA ASP A 33 19.94 -6.36 -27.16
C ASP A 33 20.62 -5.30 -26.28
N ARG A 34 19.79 -4.52 -25.59
CA ARG A 34 20.24 -3.70 -24.46
C ARG A 34 20.34 -4.68 -23.30
N ARG A 35 21.55 -4.98 -22.80
CA ARG A 35 21.72 -5.93 -21.69
C ARG A 35 20.81 -5.53 -20.52
N ASP A 36 19.76 -6.31 -20.38
CA ASP A 36 18.73 -6.20 -19.37
C ASP A 36 19.36 -6.47 -18.00
N ASP A 37 19.43 -5.46 -17.13
CA ASP A 37 19.75 -5.63 -15.70
C ASP A 37 18.69 -6.48 -14.96
N THR A 38 17.75 -7.08 -15.69
CA THR A 38 16.71 -8.01 -15.22
C THR A 38 17.26 -9.06 -14.27
N PHE A 39 18.45 -9.63 -14.51
CA PHE A 39 19.04 -10.59 -13.56
C PHE A 39 19.36 -9.93 -12.21
N LEU A 40 20.02 -8.77 -12.23
CA LEU A 40 20.38 -8.02 -11.02
C LEU A 40 19.11 -7.55 -10.29
N VAL A 41 18.17 -6.93 -11.00
CA VAL A 41 16.91 -6.42 -10.46
C VAL A 41 16.09 -7.55 -9.83
N ASN A 42 15.94 -8.68 -10.53
CA ASN A 42 15.20 -9.83 -10.00
C ASN A 42 15.92 -10.43 -8.78
N THR A 43 17.25 -10.52 -8.81
CA THR A 43 18.03 -11.03 -7.68
C THR A 43 17.86 -10.14 -6.44
N ILE A 44 17.96 -8.81 -6.61
CA ILE A 44 17.72 -7.85 -5.54
C ILE A 44 16.28 -7.98 -5.02
N ALA A 45 15.28 -8.12 -5.89
CA ALA A 45 13.89 -8.30 -5.48
C ALA A 45 13.70 -9.54 -4.60
N TYR A 46 14.26 -10.69 -4.99
CA TYR A 46 14.22 -11.92 -4.18
C TYR A 46 14.99 -11.79 -2.87
N ALA A 47 16.16 -11.16 -2.89
CA ALA A 47 16.96 -10.92 -1.69
C ALA A 47 16.19 -10.04 -0.69
N CYS A 48 15.60 -8.95 -1.16
CA CYS A 48 14.74 -8.07 -0.37
C CYS A 48 13.55 -8.83 0.22
N LEU A 49 12.87 -9.66 -0.58
CA LEU A 49 11.73 -10.46 -0.12
C LEU A 49 12.11 -11.41 1.04
N GLY A 50 13.30 -12.03 0.98
CA GLY A 50 13.81 -12.88 2.05
C GLY A 50 14.24 -12.08 3.29
N LEU A 51 14.96 -10.98 3.10
CA LEU A 51 15.48 -10.13 4.18
C LEU A 51 14.36 -9.52 5.04
N VAL A 52 13.23 -9.19 4.43
CA VAL A 52 12.05 -8.60 5.10
C VAL A 52 11.50 -9.47 6.23
N VAL A 53 11.70 -10.79 6.16
CA VAL A 53 11.18 -11.74 7.16
C VAL A 53 12.06 -11.81 8.40
N LEU A 54 13.37 -11.57 8.26
CA LEU A 54 14.35 -11.80 9.34
C LEU A 54 14.03 -11.03 10.63
N PRO A 55 13.66 -9.74 10.60
CA PRO A 55 13.37 -9.01 11.84
C PRO A 55 12.15 -9.56 12.59
N VAL A 56 11.16 -10.14 11.88
CA VAL A 56 9.96 -10.76 12.47
C VAL A 56 10.30 -12.00 13.30
N LEU A 57 11.45 -12.64 13.03
CA LEU A 57 11.92 -13.82 13.75
C LEU A 57 12.62 -13.46 15.08
N LEU A 58 12.93 -12.18 15.33
CA LEU A 58 13.73 -11.72 16.46
C LEU A 58 12.89 -10.87 17.44
N GLY A 59 13.37 -10.65 18.68
CA GLY A 59 12.90 -9.54 19.53
C GLY A 59 11.92 -9.84 20.68
N GLY A 60 11.74 -11.09 21.12
CA GLY A 60 10.96 -11.45 22.31
C GLY A 60 9.44 -11.34 22.15
N LYS A 61 8.94 -10.16 21.81
CA LYS A 61 7.62 -9.94 21.19
C LYS A 61 7.85 -9.42 19.78
N VAL A 62 7.26 -10.07 18.78
CA VAL A 62 7.35 -9.65 17.35
C VAL A 62 7.03 -8.16 17.21
N TYR A 63 6.06 -7.71 18.01
CA TYR A 63 5.60 -6.33 18.04
C TYR A 63 6.68 -5.28 18.41
N ASN A 64 7.60 -5.58 19.32
CA ASN A 64 8.61 -4.60 19.75
C ASN A 64 9.58 -4.25 18.60
N MET A 65 9.98 -5.28 17.84
CA MET A 65 10.83 -5.09 16.67
C MET A 65 10.10 -4.31 15.58
N LEU A 66 8.84 -4.68 15.29
CA LEU A 66 8.01 -3.98 14.32
C LEU A 66 7.85 -2.51 14.69
N GLN A 67 7.60 -2.19 15.96
CA GLN A 67 7.45 -0.81 16.41
C GLN A 67 8.74 -0.01 16.20
N LEU A 68 9.90 -0.56 16.56
CA LEU A 68 11.18 0.13 16.38
C LEU A 68 11.41 0.47 14.90
N VAL A 69 11.26 -0.53 14.03
CA VAL A 69 11.48 -0.37 12.59
C VAL A 69 10.47 0.60 11.98
N MET A 70 9.19 0.51 12.36
CA MET A 70 8.15 1.44 11.86
C MET A 70 8.35 2.86 12.37
N SER A 71 8.76 3.03 13.63
CA SER A 71 9.04 4.36 14.19
C SER A 71 10.21 4.99 13.44
N ALA A 72 11.32 4.25 13.27
CA ALA A 72 12.46 4.70 12.49
C ALA A 72 12.06 5.07 11.05
N LYS A 73 11.29 4.21 10.37
CA LYS A 73 10.74 4.48 9.04
C LYS A 73 9.97 5.80 9.02
N VAL A 74 9.02 6.00 9.94
CA VAL A 74 8.18 7.21 9.96
C VAL A 74 9.03 8.46 10.14
N PHE A 75 9.98 8.47 11.09
CA PHE A 75 10.86 9.62 11.31
C PHE A 75 11.77 9.90 10.11
N ILE A 76 12.38 8.88 9.52
CA ILE A 76 13.29 9.03 8.37
C ILE A 76 12.52 9.51 7.14
N VAL A 77 11.41 8.85 6.80
CA VAL A 77 10.64 9.15 5.58
C VAL A 77 9.96 10.50 5.70
N LEU A 78 9.18 10.75 6.76
CA LEU A 78 8.49 12.03 6.92
C LEU A 78 9.49 13.16 7.15
N GLY A 79 10.58 12.92 7.90
CA GLY A 79 11.64 13.89 8.10
C GLY A 79 12.33 14.28 6.80
N PHE A 80 12.67 13.31 5.96
CA PHE A 80 13.25 13.57 4.64
C PHE A 80 12.29 14.32 3.72
N CYS A 81 11.06 13.84 3.55
CA CYS A 81 10.10 14.49 2.65
C CYS A 81 9.70 15.88 3.16
N LEU A 82 9.62 16.10 4.47
CA LEU A 82 9.41 17.43 5.06
C LEU A 82 10.60 18.35 4.82
N PHE A 83 11.84 17.85 4.99
CA PHE A 83 13.04 18.59 4.65
C PHE A 83 13.01 19.02 3.19
N ILE A 84 12.70 18.11 2.27
CA ILE A 84 12.56 18.47 0.86
C ILE A 84 11.47 19.53 0.66
N GLY A 85 10.29 19.32 1.24
CA GLY A 85 9.17 20.24 1.16
C GLY A 85 9.51 21.65 1.65
N LEU A 86 10.29 21.78 2.72
CA LEU A 86 10.62 23.07 3.33
C LEU A 86 11.75 23.82 2.60
N PHE A 87 12.73 23.09 2.04
CA PHE A 87 13.94 23.71 1.47
C PHE A 87 13.95 23.82 -0.05
N PHE A 88 13.20 22.97 -0.75
CA PHE A 88 13.24 22.91 -2.21
C PHE A 88 11.89 23.28 -2.85
N VAL A 89 10.77 23.04 -2.17
CA VAL A 89 9.45 23.24 -2.77
C VAL A 89 8.92 24.64 -2.48
N SER A 90 8.43 25.30 -3.53
CA SER A 90 7.83 26.62 -3.43
C SER A 90 6.54 26.63 -2.60
N TRP A 91 6.18 27.80 -2.05
CA TRP A 91 4.89 27.99 -1.36
C TRP A 91 3.69 27.66 -2.25
N GLN A 92 3.80 27.89 -3.57
CA GLN A 92 2.76 27.53 -4.52
C GLN A 92 2.55 26.01 -4.57
N GLY A 93 3.63 25.22 -4.57
CA GLY A 93 3.54 23.76 -4.53
C GLY A 93 2.81 23.25 -3.28
N TRP A 94 3.09 23.85 -2.11
CA TRP A 94 2.35 23.58 -0.88
C TRP A 94 0.85 23.90 -1.03
N PHE A 95 0.52 25.07 -1.57
CA PHE A 95 -0.87 25.45 -1.80
C PHE A 95 -1.57 24.49 -2.79
N ASP A 96 -0.90 24.10 -3.87
CA ASP A 96 -1.48 23.22 -4.89
C ASP A 96 -1.80 21.82 -4.34
N VAL A 97 -0.89 21.24 -3.54
CA VAL A 97 -1.12 19.95 -2.88
C VAL A 97 -2.23 20.03 -1.83
N PHE A 98 -2.16 21.01 -0.92
CA PHE A 98 -3.13 21.09 0.17
C PHE A 98 -4.52 21.56 -0.29
N SER A 99 -4.59 22.45 -1.28
CA SER A 99 -5.87 22.81 -1.91
C SER A 99 -6.50 21.61 -2.63
N GLY A 100 -5.69 20.66 -3.11
CA GLY A 100 -6.15 19.39 -3.69
C GLY A 100 -7.11 18.61 -2.79
N PHE A 101 -6.88 18.58 -1.47
CA PHE A 101 -7.78 17.91 -0.52
C PHE A 101 -9.16 18.58 -0.38
N LEU A 102 -9.30 19.84 -0.81
CA LEU A 102 -10.54 20.60 -0.78
C LEU A 102 -11.23 20.66 -2.15
N LYS A 103 -10.58 20.19 -3.22
CA LYS A 103 -11.14 20.17 -4.59
C LYS A 103 -12.07 18.98 -4.79
N ILE A 104 -13.25 19.05 -4.18
CA ILE A 104 -14.29 18.02 -4.25
C ILE A 104 -14.97 18.04 -5.63
N GLY A 105 -15.21 16.86 -6.22
CA GLY A 105 -15.96 16.70 -7.47
C GLY A 105 -15.12 16.66 -8.74
N ASN A 106 -13.79 16.62 -8.63
CA ASN A 106 -12.92 16.44 -9.79
C ASN A 106 -12.99 15.02 -10.33
N VAL A 107 -13.44 14.88 -11.58
CA VAL A 107 -13.59 13.60 -12.27
C VAL A 107 -12.84 13.61 -13.60
N PRO A 108 -12.24 12.49 -14.05
CA PRO A 108 -11.63 12.41 -15.36
C PRO A 108 -12.71 12.26 -16.44
N VAL A 109 -12.56 13.05 -17.50
CA VAL A 109 -13.43 13.13 -18.67
C VAL A 109 -12.56 12.91 -19.90
N ALA A 110 -13.11 12.24 -20.92
CA ALA A 110 -12.39 12.02 -22.17
C ALA A 110 -12.22 13.36 -22.88
N ASP A 111 -11.01 13.67 -23.35
CA ASP A 111 -10.74 14.92 -24.08
C ASP A 111 -11.16 14.87 -25.56
N GLY A 112 -11.72 13.74 -26.01
CA GLY A 112 -12.14 13.50 -27.39
C GLY A 112 -10.99 13.23 -28.38
N GLN A 113 -9.74 13.33 -27.95
CA GLN A 113 -8.52 13.10 -28.74
C GLN A 113 -7.75 11.84 -28.29
N GLY A 114 -8.33 11.06 -27.37
CA GLY A 114 -7.74 9.84 -26.84
C GLY A 114 -6.97 10.04 -25.52
N GLY A 115 -7.01 11.24 -24.94
CA GLY A 115 -6.51 11.56 -23.60
C GLY A 115 -7.63 11.78 -22.59
N GLU A 116 -7.23 12.07 -21.35
CA GLU A 116 -8.15 12.35 -20.24
C GLU A 116 -7.83 13.72 -19.65
N LYS A 117 -8.87 14.51 -19.39
CA LYS A 117 -8.79 15.78 -18.66
C LYS A 117 -9.60 15.68 -17.38
N VAL A 118 -9.08 16.24 -16.31
CA VAL A 118 -9.84 16.35 -15.05
C VAL A 118 -10.72 17.59 -15.11
N VAL A 119 -12.02 17.41 -14.87
CA VAL A 119 -13.03 18.47 -14.83
C VAL A 119 -13.77 18.40 -13.50
N ASN A 120 -14.14 19.54 -12.93
CA ASN A 120 -14.99 19.56 -11.75
C ASN A 120 -16.46 19.33 -12.16
N ALA A 121 -17.06 18.27 -11.63
CA ALA A 121 -18.42 17.86 -12.00
C ALA A 121 -19.48 18.92 -11.68
N PHE A 122 -19.30 19.64 -10.57
CA PHE A 122 -20.26 20.67 -10.16
C PHE A 122 -20.16 21.93 -11.03
N THR A 123 -18.95 22.37 -11.38
CA THR A 123 -18.79 23.53 -12.28
C THR A 123 -19.25 23.19 -13.68
N HIS A 124 -18.94 21.98 -14.17
CA HIS A 124 -19.41 21.52 -15.48
C HIS A 124 -20.94 21.50 -15.56
N PHE A 125 -21.60 20.98 -14.51
CA PHE A 125 -23.06 21.00 -14.42
C PHE A 125 -23.62 22.43 -14.37
N ALA A 126 -22.99 23.33 -13.63
CA ALA A 126 -23.42 24.72 -13.54
C ALA A 126 -23.28 25.47 -14.89
N GLU A 127 -22.24 25.18 -15.67
CA GLU A 127 -21.97 25.82 -16.95
C GLU A 127 -22.77 25.23 -18.11
N HIS A 128 -22.95 23.90 -18.15
CA HIS A 128 -23.50 23.18 -19.31
C HIS A 128 -24.90 22.60 -19.05
N GLY A 129 -25.39 22.61 -17.80
CA GLY A 129 -26.67 22.00 -17.42
C GLY A 129 -26.67 20.47 -17.38
N GLU A 130 -25.53 19.83 -17.69
CA GLU A 130 -25.38 18.38 -17.77
C GLU A 130 -24.16 17.90 -16.96
N TRP A 131 -24.25 16.70 -16.41
CA TRP A 131 -23.12 16.06 -15.72
C TRP A 131 -22.07 15.61 -16.74
N PRO A 132 -20.76 15.79 -16.44
CA PRO A 132 -19.73 15.35 -17.36
C PRO A 132 -19.73 13.82 -17.50
N VAL A 133 -19.52 13.34 -18.73
CA VAL A 133 -19.39 11.91 -19.01
C VAL A 133 -18.02 11.44 -18.54
N ILE A 134 -18.01 10.66 -17.45
CA ILE A 134 -16.78 10.14 -16.86
C ILE A 134 -16.09 9.18 -17.83
N ALA A 135 -14.81 9.40 -18.10
CA ALA A 135 -14.00 8.47 -18.87
C ALA A 135 -13.82 7.17 -18.07
N LEU A 136 -14.51 6.11 -18.50
CA LEU A 136 -14.36 4.78 -17.89
C LEU A 136 -13.15 4.01 -18.45
N ALA A 137 -12.46 4.55 -19.45
CA ALA A 137 -11.28 3.93 -20.05
C ALA A 137 -10.21 3.58 -18.98
N ASN A 138 -9.99 4.49 -18.04
CA ASN A 138 -9.08 4.32 -16.91
C ASN A 138 -9.80 4.07 -15.57
N ILE A 139 -11.04 3.57 -15.57
CA ILE A 139 -11.76 3.24 -14.33
C ILE A 139 -10.98 2.26 -13.42
N ALA A 140 -10.15 1.39 -14.01
CA ALA A 140 -9.28 0.50 -13.25
C ALA A 140 -8.14 1.22 -12.53
N ILE A 141 -7.67 2.36 -13.05
CA ILE A 141 -6.65 3.20 -12.42
C ILE A 141 -7.29 4.00 -11.28
N LEU A 142 -8.47 4.57 -11.50
CA LEU A 142 -9.25 5.20 -10.43
C LEU A 142 -9.62 4.20 -9.34
N GLY A 143 -10.05 3.00 -9.74
CA GLY A 143 -10.32 1.88 -8.86
C GLY A 143 -9.07 1.43 -8.12
N ALA A 144 -7.90 1.41 -8.76
CA ALA A 144 -6.64 1.13 -8.09
C ALA A 144 -6.26 2.23 -7.09
N PHE A 145 -6.46 3.50 -7.42
CA PHE A 145 -6.22 4.61 -6.50
C PHE A 145 -7.10 4.51 -5.25
N ALA A 146 -8.42 4.33 -5.45
CA ALA A 146 -9.35 4.06 -4.36
C ALA A 146 -8.94 2.80 -3.58
N GLY A 147 -8.54 1.73 -4.27
CA GLY A 147 -8.14 0.47 -3.67
C GLY A 147 -6.89 0.53 -2.82
N TYR A 148 -5.92 1.39 -3.16
CA TYR A 148 -4.77 1.64 -2.29
C TYR A 148 -5.16 2.39 -1.01
N ALA A 149 -6.05 3.38 -1.11
CA ALA A 149 -6.63 4.01 0.07
C ALA A 149 -7.44 2.99 0.91
N GLY A 150 -8.19 2.11 0.23
CA GLY A 150 -8.94 1.04 0.85
C GLY A 150 -8.07 -0.01 1.55
N GLY A 151 -6.90 -0.32 0.99
CA GLY A 151 -5.89 -1.16 1.63
C GLY A 151 -5.43 -0.60 2.97
N GLY A 152 -5.25 0.73 3.07
CA GLY A 152 -4.96 1.40 4.33
C GLY A 152 -6.10 1.26 5.35
N GLY A 153 -7.36 1.43 4.93
CA GLY A 153 -8.52 1.22 5.78
C GLY A 153 -8.68 -0.22 6.25
N LEU A 154 -8.39 -1.20 5.39
CA LEU A 154 -8.40 -2.62 5.72
C LEU A 154 -7.31 -2.95 6.75
N GLY A 155 -6.10 -2.42 6.58
CA GLY A 155 -5.05 -2.54 7.60
C GLY A 155 -5.47 -1.91 8.94
N ASN A 156 -6.17 -0.77 8.91
CA ASN A 156 -6.67 -0.16 10.13
C ASN A 156 -7.78 -0.98 10.82
N SER A 157 -8.51 -1.84 10.08
CA SER A 157 -9.50 -2.73 10.69
C SER A 157 -8.88 -3.75 11.65
N THR A 158 -7.58 -4.06 11.52
CA THR A 158 -6.84 -4.94 12.42
C THR A 158 -6.19 -4.20 13.60
N TYR A 159 -6.44 -2.88 13.75
CA TYR A 159 -5.89 -2.06 14.84
C TYR A 159 -6.23 -2.58 16.24
N SER A 160 -7.34 -3.31 16.40
CA SER A 160 -7.66 -3.99 17.67
C SER A 160 -6.58 -4.96 18.13
N ASN A 161 -5.83 -5.56 17.21
CA ASN A 161 -4.72 -6.46 17.53
C ASN A 161 -3.56 -5.68 18.17
N PHE A 162 -3.28 -4.46 17.69
CA PHE A 162 -2.30 -3.57 18.30
C PHE A 162 -2.69 -3.21 19.74
N VAL A 163 -3.93 -2.76 19.94
CA VAL A 163 -4.47 -2.40 21.26
C VAL A 163 -4.38 -3.59 22.21
N ARG A 164 -4.70 -4.80 21.75
CA ARG A 164 -4.59 -6.04 22.53
C ARG A 164 -3.15 -6.30 22.96
N ASP A 165 -2.22 -6.36 22.01
CA ASP A 165 -0.83 -6.76 22.27
C ASP A 165 -0.07 -5.72 23.12
N LYS A 166 -0.46 -4.45 23.03
CA LYS A 166 -0.02 -3.38 23.93
C LYS A 166 -0.60 -3.47 25.33
N GLY A 167 -1.63 -4.27 25.52
CA GLY A 167 -2.32 -4.40 26.79
C GLY A 167 -3.18 -3.18 27.13
N TRP A 168 -3.69 -2.46 26.13
CA TRP A 168 -4.57 -1.32 26.36
C TRP A 168 -5.97 -1.80 26.74
N GLY A 169 -6.54 -1.22 27.80
CA GLY A 169 -7.86 -1.59 28.31
C GLY A 169 -7.95 -3.09 28.61
N MET A 170 -8.97 -3.76 28.05
CA MET A 170 -9.16 -5.21 28.25
C MET A 170 -8.10 -6.07 27.57
N GLY A 171 -7.26 -5.51 26.68
CA GLY A 171 -6.14 -6.21 26.05
C GLY A 171 -5.14 -6.79 27.06
N SER A 172 -4.95 -6.11 28.20
CA SER A 172 -4.02 -6.54 29.25
C SER A 172 -4.39 -7.89 29.87
N GLN A 173 -5.64 -8.34 29.69
CA GLN A 173 -6.19 -9.54 30.33
C GLN A 173 -6.16 -10.79 29.41
N VAL A 174 -5.79 -10.63 28.14
CA VAL A 174 -5.88 -11.70 27.12
C VAL A 174 -4.50 -12.23 26.72
N GLY A 175 -3.45 -11.39 26.80
CA GLY A 175 -2.08 -11.77 26.44
C GLY A 175 -1.68 -11.35 25.03
N ALA A 176 -0.58 -11.90 24.50
CA ALA A 176 -0.01 -11.54 23.20
C ALA A 176 0.65 -12.74 22.50
N ILE A 177 1.01 -12.60 21.22
CA ILE A 177 1.75 -13.64 20.47
C ILE A 177 3.26 -13.50 20.75
N ALA A 178 3.88 -14.61 21.19
CA ALA A 178 5.31 -14.69 21.48
C ALA A 178 6.19 -14.68 20.20
N SER A 179 7.37 -14.04 20.25
CA SER A 179 8.40 -14.20 19.21
C SER A 179 9.13 -15.55 19.32
N ALA A 180 9.70 -16.01 18.21
CA ALA A 180 10.49 -17.24 18.06
C ALA A 180 11.70 -17.23 18.99
N VAL A 181 12.34 -16.06 19.14
CA VAL A 181 13.51 -15.88 20.00
C VAL A 181 13.15 -14.90 21.13
N GLY A 182 13.19 -15.38 22.38
CA GLY A 182 13.00 -14.55 23.59
C GLY A 182 11.57 -14.45 24.15
N GLY A 183 10.60 -15.20 23.61
CA GLY A 183 9.18 -15.10 23.99
C GLY A 183 8.62 -16.17 24.94
N ARG A 184 9.47 -16.98 25.61
CA ARG A 184 9.06 -18.24 26.29
C ARG A 184 7.98 -18.11 27.38
N ASN A 185 7.79 -16.92 27.96
CA ASN A 185 6.82 -16.68 29.03
C ASN A 185 5.55 -15.92 28.57
N VAL A 186 5.40 -15.64 27.27
CA VAL A 186 4.22 -14.95 26.75
C VAL A 186 3.14 -15.98 26.42
N THR A 187 1.93 -15.78 26.97
CA THR A 187 0.77 -16.64 26.72
C THR A 187 -0.34 -15.84 26.05
N LEU A 188 -1.16 -16.51 25.24
CA LEU A 188 -2.35 -15.94 24.63
C LEU A 188 -3.57 -16.79 25.01
N SER A 189 -4.58 -16.16 25.61
CA SER A 189 -5.85 -16.83 25.92
C SER A 189 -6.63 -17.16 24.65
N HIS A 190 -7.30 -18.31 24.62
CA HIS A 190 -8.22 -18.69 23.53
C HIS A 190 -9.54 -17.91 23.53
N VAL A 191 -9.89 -17.30 24.67
CA VAL A 191 -11.15 -16.56 24.85
C VAL A 191 -10.81 -15.16 25.37
N GLY A 192 -11.47 -14.16 24.79
CA GLY A 192 -11.40 -12.78 25.25
C GLY A 192 -11.99 -12.61 26.66
N LYS A 193 -11.93 -11.38 27.17
CA LYS A 193 -12.53 -11.00 28.45
C LYS A 193 -13.58 -9.92 28.23
N VAL A 194 -14.72 -10.07 28.87
CA VAL A 194 -15.80 -9.08 28.90
C VAL A 194 -15.87 -8.45 30.28
N PHE A 195 -16.36 -7.21 30.37
CA PHE A 195 -16.62 -6.52 31.63
C PHE A 195 -18.13 -6.41 31.86
N LEU A 196 -18.53 -6.37 33.13
CA LEU A 196 -19.93 -6.17 33.51
C LEU A 196 -20.38 -4.76 33.14
N ILE A 197 -21.57 -4.64 32.54
CA ILE A 197 -22.16 -3.35 32.17
C ILE A 197 -22.69 -2.67 33.44
N ASN A 198 -21.88 -1.81 34.04
CA ASN A 198 -22.25 -0.96 35.17
C ASN A 198 -21.73 0.48 34.95
N GLY A 199 -22.21 1.44 35.73
CA GLY A 199 -21.89 2.85 35.55
C GLY A 199 -20.39 3.16 35.60
N ASP A 200 -19.67 2.53 36.54
CA ASP A 200 -18.21 2.73 36.69
C ASP A 200 -17.42 2.18 35.50
N ASN A 201 -17.77 0.99 35.00
CA ASN A 201 -17.13 0.37 33.86
C ASN A 201 -17.45 1.11 32.56
N LEU A 202 -18.68 1.60 32.40
CA LEU A 202 -19.05 2.45 31.25
C LEU A 202 -18.28 3.78 31.27
N ARG A 203 -18.05 4.38 32.45
CA ARG A 203 -17.19 5.56 32.58
C ARG A 203 -15.76 5.26 32.11
N LYS A 204 -15.19 4.12 32.52
CA LYS A 204 -13.84 3.67 32.09
C LYS A 204 -13.79 3.37 30.59
N TRP A 205 -14.82 2.72 30.04
CA TRP A 205 -14.95 2.47 28.61
C TRP A 205 -14.98 3.77 27.80
N ASN A 206 -15.78 4.75 28.22
CA ASN A 206 -15.85 6.04 27.55
C ASN A 206 -14.51 6.80 27.62
N ALA A 207 -13.79 6.72 28.74
CA ALA A 207 -12.46 7.28 28.85
C ALA A 207 -11.47 6.58 27.91
N TRP A 208 -11.48 5.24 27.86
CA TRP A 208 -10.69 4.45 26.92
C TRP A 208 -11.00 4.81 25.45
N TRP A 209 -12.28 4.95 25.10
CA TRP A 209 -12.71 5.31 23.75
C TRP A 209 -12.21 6.69 23.32
N LYS A 210 -12.08 7.65 24.25
CA LYS A 210 -11.46 8.95 23.97
C LYS A 210 -10.00 8.79 23.55
N TYR A 211 -9.23 7.91 24.19
CA TYR A 211 -7.84 7.66 23.78
C TYR A 211 -7.77 7.09 22.36
N ILE A 212 -8.66 6.16 22.01
CA ILE A 212 -8.71 5.57 20.67
C ILE A 212 -9.09 6.63 19.62
N ILE A 213 -10.12 7.44 19.90
CA ILE A 213 -10.47 8.56 19.01
C ILE A 213 -9.28 9.51 18.86
N THR A 214 -8.58 9.82 19.95
CA THR A 214 -7.45 10.74 19.90
C THR A 214 -6.34 10.21 19.01
N ASP A 215 -5.97 8.94 19.16
CA ASP A 215 -4.99 8.28 18.31
C ASP A 215 -5.42 8.27 16.84
N GLN A 216 -6.66 7.87 16.56
CA GLN A 216 -7.14 7.72 15.18
C GLN A 216 -7.36 9.07 14.48
N PHE A 217 -7.88 10.06 15.18
CA PHE A 217 -8.25 11.34 14.59
C PHE A 217 -7.13 12.38 14.62
N PHE A 218 -6.31 12.42 15.68
CA PHE A 218 -5.24 13.42 15.81
C PHE A 218 -3.85 12.89 15.46
N ILE A 219 -3.64 11.57 15.39
CA ILE A 219 -2.35 10.99 15.02
C ILE A 219 -2.45 10.32 13.64
N TRP A 220 -3.34 9.34 13.49
CA TRP A 220 -3.44 8.56 12.27
C TRP A 220 -3.95 9.39 11.08
N ALA A 221 -5.06 10.11 11.22
CA ALA A 221 -5.62 10.89 10.11
C ALA A 221 -4.65 11.97 9.57
N PRO A 222 -4.02 12.83 10.39
CA PRO A 222 -2.99 13.76 9.90
C PRO A 222 -1.79 13.04 9.29
N GLY A 223 -1.38 11.91 9.88
CA GLY A 223 -0.34 11.04 9.31
C GLY A 223 -0.67 10.56 7.89
N CYS A 224 -1.92 10.21 7.61
CA CYS A 224 -2.38 9.85 6.26
C CYS A 224 -2.31 11.04 5.29
N PHE A 225 -2.78 12.23 5.70
CA PHE A 225 -2.69 13.43 4.86
C PHE A 225 -1.24 13.80 4.55
N MET A 226 -0.38 13.84 5.57
CA MET A 226 1.04 14.16 5.40
C MET A 226 1.78 13.08 4.59
N GLY A 227 1.44 11.81 4.80
CA GLY A 227 2.00 10.68 4.06
C GLY A 227 1.66 10.71 2.57
N MET A 228 0.55 11.33 2.17
CA MET A 228 0.23 11.60 0.77
C MET A 228 0.84 12.91 0.26
N ALA A 229 0.74 13.98 1.06
CA ALA A 229 1.14 15.33 0.66
C ALA A 229 2.65 15.45 0.45
N LEU A 230 3.47 14.96 1.37
CA LEU A 230 4.92 15.17 1.30
C LEU A 230 5.59 14.45 0.11
N PRO A 231 5.25 13.19 -0.21
CA PRO A 231 5.75 12.57 -1.45
C PRO A 231 5.20 13.25 -2.72
N ALA A 232 3.96 13.77 -2.68
CA ALA A 232 3.42 14.52 -3.81
C ALA A 232 4.20 15.83 -4.06
N LEU A 233 4.61 16.54 -3.01
CA LEU A 233 5.47 17.72 -3.11
C LEU A 233 6.84 17.38 -3.74
N LEU A 234 7.45 16.27 -3.33
CA LEU A 234 8.68 15.76 -3.95
C LEU A 234 8.47 15.50 -5.44
N SER A 235 7.36 14.86 -5.82
CA SER A 235 7.06 14.58 -7.22
C SER A 235 6.82 15.86 -8.02
N ILE A 236 6.08 16.84 -7.52
CA ILE A 236 5.80 18.09 -8.23
C ILE A 236 7.09 18.88 -8.48
N GLU A 237 7.99 18.95 -7.49
CA GLU A 237 9.21 19.75 -7.61
C GLU A 237 10.20 19.17 -8.61
N PHE A 238 10.38 17.84 -8.60
CA PHE A 238 11.47 17.22 -9.35
C PHE A 238 11.06 16.56 -10.65
N SER A 239 9.80 16.10 -10.80
CA SER A 239 9.43 15.24 -11.94
C SER A 239 9.63 15.93 -13.29
N ASP A 240 9.41 17.24 -13.38
CA ASP A 240 9.55 18.03 -14.63
C ASP A 240 10.99 18.05 -15.15
N ASN A 241 11.98 17.82 -14.29
CA ASN A 241 13.40 17.75 -14.67
C ASN A 241 13.76 16.42 -15.34
N SER A 242 12.88 15.40 -15.29
CA SER A 242 13.15 14.09 -15.85
C SER A 242 12.96 14.07 -17.37
N VAL A 243 13.84 13.37 -18.08
CA VAL A 243 13.69 13.07 -19.51
C VAL A 243 12.52 12.11 -19.80
N LEU A 244 11.93 11.54 -18.76
CA LEU A 244 10.76 10.68 -18.80
C LEU A 244 9.46 11.45 -18.53
N PHE A 245 9.54 12.73 -18.17
CA PHE A 245 8.36 13.55 -17.91
C PHE A 245 7.48 13.67 -19.17
N GLY A 246 6.16 13.58 -18.97
CA GLY A 246 5.18 13.58 -20.05
C GLY A 246 5.13 12.29 -20.90
N LYS A 247 6.04 11.32 -20.67
CA LYS A 247 5.93 10.00 -21.31
C LYS A 247 4.89 9.18 -20.55
N SER A 248 3.96 8.56 -21.29
CA SER A 248 2.95 7.66 -20.72
C SER A 248 3.60 6.32 -20.34
N LEU A 249 4.34 6.31 -19.23
CA LEU A 249 4.97 5.12 -18.65
C LEU A 249 4.13 4.64 -17.45
N PRO A 250 3.37 3.54 -17.59
CA PRO A 250 2.55 3.03 -16.51
C PRO A 250 3.40 2.71 -15.28
N TYR A 251 2.98 3.18 -14.10
CA TYR A 251 3.58 2.85 -12.81
C TYR A 251 5.05 3.27 -12.62
N ALA A 252 5.55 4.18 -13.45
CA ALA A 252 6.92 4.70 -13.37
C ALA A 252 7.03 6.03 -12.60
N GLN A 253 5.96 6.53 -11.97
CA GLN A 253 5.98 7.85 -11.31
C GLN A 253 7.12 8.02 -10.29
N PRO A 254 7.42 7.04 -9.42
CA PRO A 254 8.57 7.15 -8.51
C PRO A 254 9.91 7.22 -9.24
N LEU A 255 10.03 6.54 -10.39
CA LEU A 255 11.23 6.57 -11.23
C LEU A 255 11.40 7.94 -11.91
N ILE A 256 10.31 8.53 -12.41
CA ILE A 256 10.30 9.88 -12.98
C ILE A 256 10.75 10.90 -11.93
N SER A 257 10.21 10.83 -10.70
CA SER A 257 10.63 11.74 -9.63
C SER A 257 12.10 11.53 -9.23
N ALA A 258 12.56 10.29 -9.11
CA ALA A 258 13.96 10.01 -8.79
C ALA A 258 14.92 10.47 -9.91
N ASP A 259 14.59 10.18 -11.17
CA ASP A 259 15.34 10.64 -12.33
C ASP A 259 15.37 12.18 -12.42
N GLY A 260 14.25 12.82 -12.09
CA GLY A 260 14.13 14.27 -12.00
C GLY A 260 15.10 14.91 -11.00
N ILE A 261 15.29 14.29 -9.82
CA ILE A 261 16.28 14.75 -8.83
C ILE A 261 17.71 14.71 -9.40
N ARG A 262 18.03 13.66 -10.17
CA ARG A 262 19.35 13.50 -10.80
C ARG A 262 19.62 14.57 -11.86
N HIS A 263 18.57 15.02 -12.55
CA HIS A 263 18.65 15.98 -13.65
C HIS A 263 18.30 17.42 -13.25
N ALA A 264 18.00 17.68 -11.98
CA ALA A 264 17.64 19.01 -11.48
C ALA A 264 18.80 20.00 -11.63
N ALA A 265 18.72 20.87 -12.64
CA ALA A 265 19.77 21.84 -12.96
C ALA A 265 19.96 22.92 -11.87
N SER A 266 18.93 23.17 -11.06
CA SER A 266 18.97 24.08 -9.91
C SER A 266 19.92 23.63 -8.80
N LEU A 267 20.34 22.37 -8.80
CA LEU A 267 21.18 21.78 -7.77
C LEU A 267 22.63 21.61 -8.24
N GLY A 268 23.59 21.77 -7.31
CA GLY A 268 24.98 21.40 -7.55
C GLY A 268 25.12 19.89 -7.82
N SER A 269 26.15 19.47 -8.57
CA SER A 269 26.37 18.07 -8.95
C SER A 269 26.42 17.14 -7.74
N SER A 270 27.22 17.47 -6.73
CA SER A 270 27.32 16.69 -5.49
C SER A 270 26.02 16.63 -4.70
N THR A 271 25.22 17.70 -4.72
CA THR A 271 23.90 17.74 -4.05
C THR A 271 22.90 16.82 -4.76
N ARG A 272 22.90 16.79 -6.10
CA ARG A 272 22.02 15.91 -6.88
C ARG A 272 22.30 14.43 -6.59
N GLU A 273 23.57 14.03 -6.62
CA GLU A 273 23.97 12.64 -6.36
C GLU A 273 23.60 12.22 -4.93
N LEU A 274 23.84 13.10 -3.95
CA LEU A 274 23.47 12.84 -2.57
C LEU A 274 21.95 12.72 -2.41
N LEU A 275 21.18 13.70 -2.89
CA LEU A 275 19.71 13.69 -2.76
C LEU A 275 19.09 12.51 -3.50
N TRP A 276 19.61 12.15 -4.67
CA TRP A 276 19.17 10.96 -5.40
C TRP A 276 19.42 9.68 -4.58
N THR A 277 20.64 9.52 -4.05
CA THR A 277 21.00 8.34 -3.23
C THR A 277 20.13 8.23 -1.98
N VAL A 278 19.93 9.36 -1.27
CA VAL A 278 19.06 9.42 -0.09
C VAL A 278 17.61 9.13 -0.47
N THR A 279 17.13 9.63 -1.60
CA THR A 279 15.76 9.36 -2.09
C THR A 279 15.54 7.87 -2.36
N LEU A 280 16.51 7.20 -2.99
CA LEU A 280 16.45 5.75 -3.20
C LEU A 280 16.44 4.98 -1.87
N PHE A 281 17.29 5.38 -0.93
CA PHE A 281 17.31 4.79 0.41
C PHE A 281 15.98 4.99 1.14
N VAL A 282 15.42 6.20 1.09
CA VAL A 282 14.11 6.52 1.68
C VAL A 282 13.00 5.71 1.01
N GLY A 283 13.01 5.57 -0.31
CA GLY A 283 12.08 4.70 -1.05
C GLY A 283 12.17 3.24 -0.58
N LEU A 284 13.39 2.71 -0.40
CA LEU A 284 13.60 1.38 0.16
C LEU A 284 13.08 1.26 1.61
N MET A 285 13.28 2.30 2.43
CA MET A 285 12.74 2.39 3.79
C MET A 285 11.21 2.50 3.83
N VAL A 286 10.57 2.98 2.76
CA VAL A 286 9.10 2.89 2.62
C VAL A 286 8.70 1.45 2.30
N PHE A 287 9.37 0.79 1.37
CA PHE A 287 8.97 -0.53 0.89
C PHE A 287 9.26 -1.66 1.89
N LEU A 288 10.50 -1.84 2.35
CA LEU A 288 10.89 -3.04 3.12
C LEU A 288 10.13 -3.18 4.44
N PRO A 289 10.06 -2.15 5.31
CA PRO A 289 9.28 -2.25 6.54
C PRO A 289 7.79 -2.47 6.26
N SER A 290 7.23 -1.85 5.23
CA SER A 290 5.81 -2.03 4.90
C SER A 290 5.51 -3.48 4.49
N GLN A 291 6.39 -4.11 3.71
CA GLN A 291 6.28 -5.54 3.42
C GLN A 291 6.39 -6.40 4.68
N MET A 292 7.29 -6.05 5.61
CA MET A 292 7.42 -6.74 6.88
C MET A 292 6.12 -6.70 7.70
N ALA A 293 5.45 -5.54 7.75
CA ALA A 293 4.15 -5.41 8.42
C ALA A 293 3.06 -6.25 7.76
N ILE A 294 3.01 -6.31 6.42
CA ILE A 294 2.02 -7.11 5.70
C ILE A 294 2.20 -8.60 6.01
N VAL A 295 3.45 -9.08 6.01
CA VAL A 295 3.80 -10.46 6.34
C VAL A 295 3.40 -10.83 7.78
N ASP A 296 3.65 -9.95 8.75
CA ASP A 296 3.20 -10.14 10.15
C ASP A 296 1.67 -10.10 10.24
N ASP A 297 1.01 -9.08 9.70
CA ASP A 297 -0.45 -8.90 9.82
C ASP A 297 -1.20 -10.08 9.21
N PHE A 298 -0.76 -10.58 8.04
CA PHE A 298 -1.34 -11.76 7.42
C PHE A 298 -1.21 -12.99 8.34
N SER A 299 0.01 -13.26 8.81
CA SER A 299 0.32 -14.43 9.64
C SER A 299 -0.44 -14.37 10.97
N ARG A 300 -0.50 -13.19 11.57
CA ARG A 300 -1.19 -12.88 12.82
C ARG A 300 -2.69 -13.04 12.70
N ARG A 301 -3.31 -12.43 11.68
CA ARG A 301 -4.75 -12.47 11.45
C ARG A 301 -5.25 -13.91 11.34
N TRP A 302 -4.58 -14.73 10.53
CA TRP A 302 -4.95 -16.13 10.38
C TRP A 302 -4.65 -16.95 11.63
N THR A 303 -3.57 -16.65 12.34
CA THR A 303 -3.31 -17.25 13.66
C THR A 303 -4.44 -16.97 14.62
N ASP A 304 -4.89 -15.72 14.76
CA ASP A 304 -5.95 -15.32 15.68
C ASP A 304 -7.29 -16.00 15.34
N ILE A 305 -7.63 -16.09 14.05
CA ILE A 305 -8.83 -16.80 13.57
C ILE A 305 -8.75 -18.28 13.94
N ILE A 306 -7.65 -18.95 13.61
CA ILE A 306 -7.49 -20.39 13.87
C ILE A 306 -7.44 -20.66 15.38
N TRP A 307 -6.75 -19.81 16.14
CA TRP A 307 -6.57 -19.92 17.59
C TRP A 307 -7.88 -19.80 18.36
N SER A 308 -8.76 -18.90 17.92
CA SER A 308 -10.02 -18.59 18.60
C SER A 308 -11.18 -19.46 18.10
N ALA A 309 -11.28 -19.68 16.78
CA ALA A 309 -12.42 -20.37 16.19
C ALA A 309 -12.30 -21.91 16.23
N SER A 310 -11.09 -22.46 16.07
CA SER A 310 -10.92 -23.91 15.94
C SER A 310 -11.08 -24.65 17.27
N GLN A 311 -12.11 -25.48 17.39
CA GLN A 311 -12.33 -26.33 18.56
C GLN A 311 -11.15 -27.30 18.81
N LYS A 312 -10.54 -27.82 17.74
CA LYS A 312 -9.39 -28.73 17.83
C LYS A 312 -8.18 -28.05 18.44
N VAL A 313 -7.91 -26.79 18.05
CA VAL A 313 -6.82 -25.99 18.60
C VAL A 313 -7.09 -25.65 20.06
N ARG A 314 -8.30 -25.17 20.37
CA ARG A 314 -8.72 -24.86 21.75
C ARG A 314 -8.59 -26.05 22.71
N ASN A 315 -8.87 -27.27 22.24
CA ASN A 315 -8.83 -28.46 23.07
C ASN A 315 -7.44 -29.11 23.18
N ARG A 316 -6.61 -29.00 22.13
CA ARG A 316 -5.32 -29.73 22.05
C ARG A 316 -4.10 -28.88 22.34
N MET A 317 -4.18 -27.57 22.16
CA MET A 317 -3.02 -26.68 22.25
C MET A 317 -3.03 -25.90 23.56
N ARG A 318 -1.86 -25.74 24.17
CA ARG A 318 -1.68 -24.95 25.40
C ARG A 318 -1.44 -23.48 25.06
N PRO A 319 -1.77 -22.52 25.94
CA PRO A 319 -1.65 -21.08 25.69
C PRO A 319 -0.30 -20.55 25.16
N HIS A 320 0.80 -21.26 25.44
CA HIS A 320 2.14 -20.92 24.96
C HIS A 320 2.46 -21.41 23.54
N GLN A 321 1.54 -22.17 22.89
CA GLN A 321 1.77 -22.82 21.60
C GLN A 321 1.22 -22.02 20.41
N ALA A 322 0.59 -20.86 20.64
CA ALA A 322 0.09 -19.98 19.57
C ALA A 322 1.18 -19.61 18.55
N SER A 323 2.43 -19.45 19.02
CA SER A 323 3.58 -19.16 18.16
C SER A 323 3.85 -20.25 17.11
N ARG A 324 3.52 -21.51 17.38
CA ARG A 324 3.69 -22.59 16.38
C ARG A 324 2.80 -22.37 15.17
N ILE A 325 1.53 -22.01 15.39
CA ILE A 325 0.58 -21.72 14.31
C ILE A 325 1.07 -20.50 13.52
N TYR A 326 1.47 -19.44 14.24
CA TYR A 326 2.02 -18.23 13.64
C TYR A 326 3.21 -18.51 12.73
N TYR A 327 4.23 -19.22 13.20
CA TYR A 327 5.43 -19.50 12.42
C TYR A 327 5.19 -20.48 11.26
N THR A 328 4.23 -21.40 11.39
CA THR A 328 3.81 -22.25 10.25
C THR A 328 3.16 -21.42 9.16
N ILE A 329 2.21 -20.54 9.51
CA ILE A 329 1.55 -19.67 8.52
C ILE A 329 2.55 -18.71 7.89
N LEU A 330 3.45 -18.13 8.70
CA LEU A 330 4.51 -17.26 8.23
C LEU A 330 5.38 -17.97 7.17
N GLY A 331 5.86 -19.18 7.48
CA GLY A 331 6.66 -19.97 6.53
C GLY A 331 5.92 -20.26 5.23
N CYS A 332 4.65 -20.67 5.31
CA CYS A 332 3.81 -20.90 4.14
C CYS A 332 3.60 -19.63 3.31
N TYR A 333 3.36 -18.48 3.97
CA TYR A 333 3.14 -17.20 3.31
C TYR A 333 4.40 -16.68 2.61
N VAL A 334 5.56 -16.83 3.26
CA VAL A 334 6.85 -16.46 2.65
C VAL A 334 7.12 -17.33 1.42
N LEU A 335 6.95 -18.65 1.52
CA LEU A 335 7.11 -19.55 0.38
C LEU A 335 6.15 -19.17 -0.76
N TRP A 336 4.89 -18.91 -0.43
CA TRP A 336 3.90 -18.43 -1.40
C TRP A 336 4.30 -17.11 -2.05
N SER A 337 4.90 -16.19 -1.30
CA SER A 337 5.35 -14.90 -1.82
C SER A 337 6.48 -15.07 -2.84
N PHE A 338 7.42 -15.99 -2.61
CA PHE A 338 8.46 -16.34 -3.59
C PHE A 338 7.87 -16.99 -4.86
N ILE A 339 6.88 -17.88 -4.70
CA ILE A 339 6.17 -18.50 -5.84
C ILE A 339 5.44 -17.43 -6.66
N ALA A 340 4.67 -16.56 -6.00
CA ALA A 340 3.95 -15.48 -6.65
C ALA A 340 4.92 -14.54 -7.38
N ALA A 341 5.99 -14.09 -6.73
CA ALA A 341 7.02 -13.27 -7.36
C ALA A 341 7.60 -13.96 -8.62
N THR A 342 7.87 -15.27 -8.55
CA THR A 342 8.36 -16.04 -9.69
C THR A 342 7.37 -16.09 -10.84
N ILE A 343 6.08 -16.31 -10.56
CA ILE A 343 5.03 -16.35 -11.59
C ILE A 343 4.90 -14.97 -12.26
N PHE A 344 4.79 -13.90 -11.47
CA PHE A 344 4.60 -12.56 -12.01
C PHE A 344 5.83 -12.05 -12.78
N LEU A 345 7.05 -12.38 -12.34
CA LEU A 345 8.28 -12.00 -13.04
C LEU A 345 8.52 -12.82 -14.32
N ARG A 346 7.91 -14.01 -14.46
CA ARG A 346 8.07 -14.87 -15.65
C ARG A 346 6.93 -14.76 -16.67
N PHE A 347 5.69 -14.60 -16.21
CA PHE A 347 4.49 -14.73 -17.04
C PHE A 347 3.58 -13.49 -16.98
N GLY A 348 3.84 -12.55 -16.08
CA GLY A 348 3.03 -11.34 -15.92
C GLY A 348 3.74 -10.10 -16.46
N ASN A 349 2.96 -9.08 -16.82
CA ASN A 349 3.46 -7.72 -17.03
C ASN A 349 3.72 -7.07 -15.65
N ALA A 350 4.65 -7.62 -14.88
CA ALA A 350 5.10 -7.03 -13.61
C ALA A 350 5.92 -5.75 -13.90
N PRO A 351 5.76 -4.67 -13.10
CA PRO A 351 4.95 -4.54 -11.89
C PRO A 351 3.48 -4.13 -12.13
N THR A 352 3.14 -3.69 -13.33
CA THR A 352 1.83 -3.11 -13.71
C THR A 352 0.64 -3.98 -13.33
N LEU A 353 0.65 -5.26 -13.72
CA LEU A 353 -0.46 -6.18 -13.46
C LEU A 353 -0.65 -6.41 -11.95
N MET A 354 0.45 -6.53 -11.19
CA MET A 354 0.41 -6.77 -9.75
C MET A 354 -0.27 -5.61 -9.02
N VAL A 355 0.13 -4.37 -9.34
CA VAL A 355 -0.42 -3.15 -8.75
C VAL A 355 -1.92 -3.02 -9.03
N MET A 356 -2.34 -3.24 -10.29
CA MET A 356 -3.76 -3.15 -10.66
C MET A 356 -4.63 -4.20 -9.97
N VAL A 357 -4.19 -5.46 -9.94
CA VAL A 357 -4.97 -6.56 -9.37
C VAL A 357 -5.10 -6.39 -7.86
N ILE A 358 -3.98 -6.15 -7.16
CA ILE A 358 -3.97 -6.02 -5.70
C ILE A 358 -4.83 -4.84 -5.26
N ALA A 359 -4.70 -3.69 -5.94
CA ALA A 359 -5.45 -2.50 -5.58
C ALA A 359 -6.96 -2.71 -5.77
N ASN A 360 -7.39 -3.27 -6.91
CA ASN A 360 -8.81 -3.49 -7.15
C ASN A 360 -9.42 -4.59 -6.25
N LEU A 361 -8.66 -5.62 -5.87
CA LEU A 361 -9.09 -6.60 -4.89
C LEU A 361 -9.27 -6.01 -3.48
N ASN A 362 -8.46 -5.01 -3.11
CA ASN A 362 -8.64 -4.31 -1.83
C ASN A 362 -9.99 -3.56 -1.75
N ASN A 363 -10.54 -3.08 -2.86
CA ASN A 363 -11.89 -2.49 -2.88
C ASN A 363 -12.94 -3.52 -2.44
N VAL A 364 -12.86 -4.74 -2.99
CA VAL A 364 -13.77 -5.84 -2.61
C VAL A 364 -13.59 -6.19 -1.14
N ALA A 365 -12.33 -6.38 -0.71
CA ALA A 365 -12.02 -6.78 0.67
C ALA A 365 -12.50 -5.74 1.70
N LEU A 366 -12.20 -4.46 1.49
CA LEU A 366 -12.66 -3.41 2.40
C LEU A 366 -14.18 -3.24 2.35
N GLY A 367 -14.78 -3.27 1.16
CA GLY A 367 -16.23 -3.14 1.00
C GLY A 367 -17.01 -4.21 1.78
N LEU A 368 -16.62 -5.47 1.65
CA LEU A 368 -17.20 -6.58 2.42
C LEU A 368 -16.92 -6.45 3.92
N THR A 369 -15.69 -6.08 4.29
CA THR A 369 -15.29 -5.90 5.69
C THR A 369 -16.11 -4.79 6.37
N ALA A 370 -16.40 -3.69 5.68
CA ALA A 370 -17.20 -2.60 6.20
C ALA A 370 -18.61 -3.05 6.62
N PHE A 371 -19.32 -3.78 5.75
CA PHE A 371 -20.63 -4.33 6.07
C PHE A 371 -20.57 -5.39 7.17
N HIS A 372 -19.55 -6.25 7.14
CA HIS A 372 -19.38 -7.29 8.15
C HIS A 372 -19.13 -6.71 9.54
N VAL A 373 -18.24 -5.72 9.66
CA VAL A 373 -17.96 -5.01 10.91
C VAL A 373 -19.21 -4.28 11.42
N LEU A 374 -19.97 -3.63 10.54
CA LEU A 374 -21.22 -2.98 10.92
C LEU A 374 -22.24 -3.99 11.47
N TRP A 375 -22.38 -5.14 10.81
CA TRP A 375 -23.26 -6.22 11.25
C TRP A 375 -22.83 -6.77 12.62
N LEU A 376 -21.54 -7.06 12.81
CA LEU A 376 -21.00 -7.54 14.09
C LEU A 376 -21.24 -6.54 15.22
N ASN A 377 -20.93 -5.26 14.98
CA ASN A 377 -21.05 -4.21 15.99
C ASN A 377 -22.50 -3.91 16.39
N ARG A 378 -23.48 -4.23 15.54
CA ARG A 378 -24.90 -4.07 15.88
C ARG A 378 -25.48 -5.29 16.59
N ASN A 379 -25.06 -6.50 16.20
CA ASN A 379 -25.66 -7.73 16.69
C ASN A 379 -24.98 -8.30 17.94
N LEU A 380 -23.64 -8.21 18.02
CA LEU A 380 -22.88 -8.85 19.09
C LEU A 380 -22.58 -7.92 20.27
N LEU A 381 -22.54 -6.60 20.04
CA LEU A 381 -22.26 -5.65 21.12
C LEU A 381 -23.51 -5.36 21.97
N PRO A 382 -23.35 -5.27 23.31
CA PRO A 382 -24.38 -4.74 24.20
C PRO A 382 -24.81 -3.35 23.78
N GLU A 383 -26.10 -3.02 23.94
CA GLU A 383 -26.68 -1.75 23.49
C GLU A 383 -25.88 -0.50 23.88
N PRO A 384 -25.37 -0.38 25.12
CA PRO A 384 -24.61 0.81 25.54
C PRO A 384 -23.26 0.98 24.83
N LEU A 385 -22.72 -0.08 24.21
CA LEU A 385 -21.42 -0.08 23.53
C LEU A 385 -21.54 0.01 22.00
N ARG A 386 -22.76 0.01 21.46
CA ARG A 386 -23.00 0.03 20.01
C ARG A 386 -22.56 1.37 19.39
N PRO A 387 -22.10 1.34 18.12
CA PRO A 387 -21.76 2.58 17.41
C PRO A 387 -23.01 3.46 17.23
N ARG A 388 -22.83 4.78 17.37
CA ARG A 388 -23.87 5.79 17.10
C ARG A 388 -24.28 5.78 15.63
N TRP A 389 -25.47 6.32 15.32
CA TRP A 389 -26.05 6.31 13.97
C TRP A 389 -25.12 6.87 12.89
N PHE A 390 -24.40 7.96 13.17
CA PHE A 390 -23.50 8.58 12.18
C PHE A 390 -22.27 7.71 11.87
N HIS A 391 -21.75 6.94 12.84
CA HIS A 391 -20.70 5.95 12.58
C HIS A 391 -21.23 4.82 11.68
N GLN A 392 -22.48 4.40 11.91
CA GLN A 392 -23.12 3.35 11.11
C GLN A 392 -23.28 3.82 9.67
N VAL A 393 -23.80 5.04 9.46
CA VAL A 393 -23.92 5.66 8.13
C VAL A 393 -22.56 5.77 7.46
N GLY A 394 -21.52 6.24 8.17
CA GLY A 394 -20.16 6.35 7.61
C GLY A 394 -19.60 5.00 7.13
N ILE A 395 -19.75 3.94 7.93
CA ILE A 395 -19.29 2.60 7.54
C ILE A 395 -20.13 2.04 6.39
N SER A 396 -21.45 2.28 6.37
CA SER A 396 -22.31 1.89 5.25
C SER A 396 -21.91 2.60 3.95
N CYS A 397 -21.67 3.91 4.00
CA CYS A 397 -21.19 4.68 2.84
C CYS A 397 -19.84 4.16 2.35
N CYS A 398 -18.92 3.84 3.27
CA CYS A 398 -17.65 3.18 2.94
C CYS A 398 -17.89 1.86 2.17
N GLY A 399 -18.74 0.97 2.70
CA GLY A 399 -19.07 -0.29 2.05
C GLY A 399 -19.66 -0.12 0.64
N VAL A 400 -20.64 0.79 0.49
CA VAL A 400 -21.28 1.09 -0.80
C VAL A 400 -20.27 1.66 -1.80
N PHE A 401 -19.42 2.60 -1.38
CA PHE A 401 -18.42 3.21 -2.24
C PHE A 401 -17.42 2.19 -2.79
N TYR A 402 -16.79 1.41 -1.90
CA TYR A 402 -15.75 0.47 -2.30
C TYR A 402 -16.30 -0.70 -3.13
N LEU A 403 -17.48 -1.25 -2.78
CA LEU A 403 -18.13 -2.27 -3.61
C LEU A 403 -18.64 -1.70 -4.93
N GLY A 404 -19.13 -0.45 -4.95
CA GLY A 404 -19.57 0.23 -6.16
C GLY A 404 -18.42 0.41 -7.16
N ILE A 405 -17.26 0.88 -6.69
CA ILE A 405 -16.05 0.98 -7.52
C ILE A 405 -15.59 -0.40 -8.00
N ALA A 406 -15.56 -1.41 -7.12
CA ALA A 406 -15.21 -2.77 -7.51
C ALA A 406 -16.15 -3.33 -8.59
N LEU A 407 -17.45 -3.08 -8.47
CA LEU A 407 -18.46 -3.49 -9.44
C LEU A 407 -18.22 -2.78 -10.78
N LEU A 408 -18.00 -1.47 -10.78
CA LEU A 408 -17.71 -0.71 -12.00
C LEU A 408 -16.48 -1.25 -12.72
N VAL A 409 -15.40 -1.52 -11.99
CA VAL A 409 -14.18 -2.11 -12.56
C VAL A 409 -14.46 -3.50 -13.13
N PHE A 410 -15.24 -4.32 -12.43
CA PHE A 410 -15.64 -5.65 -12.91
C PHE A 410 -16.45 -5.55 -14.21
N LEU A 411 -17.46 -4.68 -14.26
CA LEU A 411 -18.32 -4.48 -15.43
C LEU A 411 -17.55 -3.97 -16.66
N VAL A 412 -16.60 -3.06 -16.46
CA VAL A 412 -15.89 -2.39 -17.57
C VAL A 412 -14.68 -3.18 -18.04
N LYS A 413 -13.95 -3.86 -17.15
CA LYS A 413 -12.67 -4.52 -17.50
C LYS A 413 -12.74 -6.03 -17.52
N ILE A 414 -13.53 -6.64 -16.65
CA ILE A 414 -13.53 -8.10 -16.48
C ILE A 414 -14.66 -8.74 -17.29
N MET A 415 -15.87 -8.19 -17.24
CA MET A 415 -17.02 -8.72 -17.97
C MET A 415 -16.80 -8.79 -19.50
N PRO A 416 -16.15 -7.81 -20.17
CA PRO A 416 -15.89 -7.91 -21.60
C PRO A 416 -14.91 -9.02 -21.98
N LEU A 417 -13.99 -9.42 -21.09
CA LEU A 417 -13.07 -10.53 -21.34
C LEU A 417 -13.86 -11.83 -21.54
N PHE A 418 -14.86 -12.08 -20.69
CA PHE A 418 -15.74 -13.24 -20.81
C PHE A 418 -16.68 -13.20 -22.02
N ARG A 419 -16.99 -12.00 -22.54
CA ARG A 419 -17.83 -11.85 -23.74
C ARG A 419 -17.03 -11.97 -25.04
N ASN A 420 -15.77 -11.54 -25.04
CA ASN A 420 -14.90 -11.62 -26.20
C ASN A 420 -14.29 -13.03 -26.39
N GLU A 421 -14.34 -13.91 -25.40
CA GLU A 421 -14.04 -15.35 -25.55
C GLU A 421 -15.23 -16.18 -26.07
N ALA A 422 -16.40 -15.56 -26.31
CA ALA A 422 -17.62 -16.21 -26.79
C ALA A 422 -17.91 -15.97 -28.29
N VAL A 423 -16.92 -15.45 -29.05
CA VAL A 423 -16.93 -15.32 -30.52
C VAL A 423 -15.65 -15.92 -31.04
#